data_AF-A0A0C4E920-F1
#
_entry.id   AF-A0A0C4E920-F1
#
_cell.length_a   1.000
_cell.length_b   1.000
_cell.length_c   1.000
_cell.angle_alpha   90.00
_cell.angle_beta   90.00
_cell.angle_gamma   90.00
#
_symmetry.space_group_name_H-M   'P 1'
#
loop_
_entity.id
_entity.type
_entity.pdbx_description
1 polymer ?
#
loop_
_entity_poly.entity_id
_entity_poly.type
_entity_poly.pdbx_seq_one_letter_code
_entity_poly.pdbx_strand_id
1 'polypeptide(L)'
;MQPARPRDVSQSLGSSELHARHWQSASSPPTRLSVDQTSQTQEAMANFRQFRPSDLSKLSKCNLDPFTETYELSFYLQYHAKWPSLFQVAEDQHGNIIGYSA
;
A
#
# COMPACT_ATOMS: atom_id res chain seq x y z
N MET A 1 -62.11 10.91 -22.46
CA MET A 1 -63.16 9.87 -22.50
C MET A 1 -62.48 8.56 -22.86
N GLN A 2 -62.47 7.58 -21.95
CA GLN A 2 -61.95 6.24 -22.27
C GLN A 2 -62.88 5.54 -23.26
N PRO A 3 -62.41 4.52 -23.99
CA PRO A 3 -62.80 3.18 -23.56
C PRO A 3 -61.73 2.09 -23.75
N ALA A 4 -61.82 1.08 -22.90
CA ALA A 4 -61.11 -0.18 -23.01
C ALA A 4 -61.97 -1.25 -23.72
N ARG A 5 -61.26 -2.18 -24.38
CA ARG A 5 -61.62 -3.54 -24.88
C ARG A 5 -62.26 -3.64 -26.29
N PRO A 6 -62.05 -4.76 -27.04
CA PRO A 6 -61.70 -6.13 -26.61
C PRO A 6 -60.56 -6.84 -27.39
N ARG A 7 -60.28 -8.10 -26.98
CA ARG A 7 -59.30 -9.04 -27.56
C ARG A 7 -59.82 -9.66 -28.87
N ASP A 8 -58.92 -9.93 -29.81
CA ASP A 8 -59.04 -10.94 -30.88
C ASP A 8 -57.63 -11.55 -31.09
N VAL A 9 -57.37 -12.78 -30.63
CA VAL A 9 -57.41 -14.06 -31.38
C VAL A 9 -56.41 -14.12 -32.54
N SER A 10 -55.38 -14.95 -32.27
CA SER A 10 -54.65 -15.86 -33.18
C SER A 10 -54.34 -15.39 -34.61
N GLN A 11 -53.04 -15.38 -34.95
CA GLN A 11 -52.49 -16.48 -35.76
C GLN A 11 -50.96 -16.42 -35.89
N SER A 12 -50.41 -17.62 -35.89
CA SER A 12 -49.01 -18.02 -35.91
C SER A 12 -48.44 -18.12 -37.32
N LEU A 13 -47.11 -18.22 -37.37
CA LEU A 13 -46.25 -18.68 -38.48
C LEU A 13 -45.99 -17.59 -39.55
N GLY A 14 -44.77 -17.27 -39.92
CA GLY A 14 -43.46 -17.82 -39.59
C GLY A 14 -42.44 -17.21 -40.55
N SER A 15 -41.20 -17.16 -40.08
CA SER A 15 -39.96 -17.13 -40.88
C SER A 15 -39.81 -16.06 -41.97
N SER A 16 -38.84 -15.17 -41.78
CA SER A 16 -37.57 -15.29 -42.53
C SER A 16 -36.59 -14.21 -42.07
N GLU A 17 -35.59 -14.65 -41.32
CA GLU A 17 -34.41 -13.91 -40.88
C GLU A 17 -33.55 -13.44 -42.07
N LEU A 18 -33.16 -12.17 -42.03
CA LEU A 18 -32.07 -11.64 -42.84
C LEU A 18 -30.74 -11.96 -42.17
N HIS A 19 -29.89 -12.62 -42.95
CA HIS A 19 -28.51 -13.01 -42.67
C HIS A 19 -27.64 -11.88 -42.10
N ALA A 20 -26.94 -12.16 -40.99
CA ALA A 20 -25.68 -11.50 -40.67
C ALA A 20 -24.76 -12.40 -39.81
N ARG A 21 -23.92 -13.17 -40.52
CA ARG A 21 -22.55 -13.58 -40.18
C ARG A 21 -22.30 -14.19 -38.79
N HIS A 22 -22.33 -15.52 -38.80
CA HIS A 22 -21.83 -16.42 -37.76
C HIS A 22 -20.30 -16.23 -37.54
N TRP A 23 -19.90 -15.68 -36.40
CA TRP A 23 -18.53 -15.79 -35.88
C TRP A 23 -18.42 -17.12 -35.12
N GLN A 24 -17.60 -18.05 -35.63
CA GLN A 24 -17.32 -19.31 -34.94
C GLN A 24 -16.46 -19.09 -33.70
N SER A 25 -16.90 -19.74 -32.64
CA SER A 25 -16.38 -19.73 -31.29
C SER A 25 -14.93 -20.26 -31.23
N ALA A 26 -14.01 -19.46 -30.71
CA ALA A 26 -12.82 -19.96 -30.05
C ALA A 26 -13.04 -19.81 -28.54
N SER A 27 -13.80 -20.73 -27.95
CA SER A 27 -13.92 -20.88 -26.51
C SER A 27 -12.70 -21.64 -25.97
N SER A 28 -11.54 -20.99 -26.00
CA SER A 28 -10.51 -21.34 -25.03
C SER A 28 -10.97 -20.76 -23.68
N PRO A 29 -11.15 -21.57 -22.63
CA PRO A 29 -11.34 -20.99 -21.30
C PRO A 29 -10.14 -20.09 -21.02
N PRO A 30 -10.31 -18.89 -20.45
CA PRO A 30 -9.16 -18.14 -19.98
C PRO A 30 -8.46 -19.06 -18.98
N THR A 31 -7.23 -19.48 -19.31
CA THR A 31 -6.35 -20.13 -18.37
C THR A 31 -6.38 -19.28 -17.12
N ARG A 32 -7.00 -19.81 -16.06
CA ARG A 32 -7.03 -19.18 -14.75
C ARG A 32 -5.57 -18.99 -14.39
N LEU A 33 -5.06 -17.77 -14.57
CA LEU A 33 -3.75 -17.39 -14.05
C LEU A 33 -3.81 -17.77 -12.58
N SER A 34 -3.03 -18.79 -12.22
CA SER A 34 -2.76 -19.10 -10.83
C SER A 34 -2.34 -17.78 -10.22
N VAL A 35 -3.14 -17.28 -9.28
CA VAL A 35 -2.72 -16.18 -8.42
C VAL A 35 -1.54 -16.77 -7.67
N ASP A 36 -0.33 -16.53 -8.18
CA ASP A 36 0.90 -16.77 -7.44
C ASP A 36 0.68 -16.11 -6.08
N GLN A 37 0.84 -16.90 -5.02
CA GLN A 37 0.82 -16.40 -3.66
C GLN A 37 1.78 -15.22 -3.63
N THR A 38 1.25 -14.01 -3.48
CA THR A 38 2.05 -12.85 -3.14
C THR A 38 2.70 -13.19 -1.81
N SER A 39 3.95 -13.63 -1.84
CA SER A 39 4.85 -13.59 -0.69
C SER A 39 4.64 -12.23 -0.06
N GLN A 40 4.04 -12.20 1.14
CA GLN A 40 3.80 -10.94 1.83
C GLN A 40 5.17 -10.33 2.13
N THR A 41 5.61 -9.40 1.30
CA THR A 41 6.76 -8.56 1.61
C THR A 41 6.41 -7.81 2.88
N GLN A 42 7.07 -8.12 3.98
CA GLN A 42 6.92 -7.39 5.23
C GLN A 42 7.44 -5.97 4.96
N GLU A 43 6.52 -5.01 4.81
CA GLU A 43 6.90 -3.61 4.62
C GLU A 43 7.68 -3.15 5.85
N ALA A 44 8.92 -2.73 5.65
CA ALA A 44 9.76 -2.22 6.73
C ALA A 44 9.20 -0.88 7.20
N MET A 45 8.47 -0.89 8.31
CA MET A 45 7.88 0.29 8.92
C MET A 45 8.86 0.92 9.90
N ALA A 46 9.03 2.23 9.81
CA ALA A 46 9.78 3.04 10.76
C ALA A 46 8.80 3.79 11.68
N ASN A 47 9.01 3.71 12.99
CA ASN A 47 8.30 4.53 13.97
C ASN A 47 9.13 5.77 14.32
N PHE A 48 8.52 6.96 14.21
CA PHE A 48 9.17 8.21 14.58
C PHE A 48 8.76 8.62 15.97
N ARG A 49 9.75 8.90 16.82
CA ARG A 49 9.51 9.40 18.17
C ARG A 49 10.59 10.37 18.61
N GLN A 50 10.30 11.08 19.69
CA GLN A 50 11.29 11.92 20.33
C GLN A 50 12.48 11.08 20.86
N PHE A 51 13.69 11.62 20.70
CA PHE A 51 14.91 11.07 21.28
C PHE A 51 14.82 11.02 22.82
N ARG A 52 15.42 9.99 23.41
CA ARG A 52 15.62 9.85 24.86
C ARG A 52 17.10 9.70 25.16
N PRO A 53 17.63 10.20 26.29
CA PRO A 53 19.03 10.01 26.67
C PRO A 53 19.49 8.54 26.67
N SER A 54 18.59 7.58 26.95
CA SER A 54 18.88 6.15 26.88
C SER A 54 19.15 5.60 25.46
N ASP A 55 18.82 6.36 24.42
CA ASP A 55 19.06 5.97 23.02
C ASP A 55 20.50 6.20 22.57
N LEU A 56 21.31 6.96 23.31
CA LEU A 56 22.70 7.30 22.95
C LEU A 56 23.56 6.08 22.63
N SER A 57 23.42 5.00 23.41
CA SER A 57 24.16 3.75 23.18
C SER A 57 23.81 3.08 21.84
N LYS A 58 22.63 3.37 21.29
CA LYS A 58 22.12 2.80 20.03
C LYS A 58 22.45 3.63 18.80
N LEU A 59 22.88 4.89 18.97
CA LEU A 59 23.26 5.77 17.84
C LEU A 59 24.55 5.32 17.15
N SER A 60 25.37 4.51 17.82
CA SER A 60 26.63 3.99 17.30
C SER A 60 26.52 3.40 15.89
N LYS A 61 25.43 2.67 15.57
CA LYS A 61 25.22 2.13 14.22
C LYS A 61 25.01 3.22 13.16
N CYS A 62 24.27 4.28 13.48
CA CYS A 62 24.06 5.41 12.57
C CYS A 62 25.36 6.21 12.36
N ASN A 63 26.14 6.37 13.43
CA ASN A 63 27.39 7.13 13.41
C ASN A 63 28.55 6.46 12.63
N LEU A 64 28.38 5.21 12.18
CA LEU A 64 29.37 4.52 11.33
C LEU A 64 29.26 4.92 9.85
N ASP A 65 28.23 5.66 9.46
CA ASP A 65 28.14 6.25 8.13
C ASP A 65 29.24 7.33 7.94
N PRO A 66 30.02 7.29 6.84
CA PRO A 66 31.16 8.20 6.64
C PRO A 66 30.76 9.68 6.48
N PHE A 67 29.50 9.99 6.22
CA PHE A 67 28.99 11.35 6.12
C PHE A 67 28.35 11.85 7.42
N THR A 68 28.27 11.00 8.43
CA THR A 68 27.69 11.33 9.73
C THR A 68 28.78 11.73 10.71
N GLU A 69 28.76 13.00 11.14
CA GLU A 69 29.68 13.47 12.17
C GLU A 69 29.26 12.97 13.56
N THR A 70 30.24 12.45 14.32
CA THR A 70 30.02 12.00 15.69
C THR A 70 30.46 13.08 16.66
N TYR A 71 29.51 13.59 17.45
CA TYR A 71 29.78 14.61 18.46
C TYR A 71 30.07 14.01 19.83
N GLU A 72 30.61 14.83 20.73
CA GLU A 72 30.73 14.49 22.14
C GLU A 72 29.37 14.30 22.81
N LEU A 73 29.32 13.49 23.88
CA LEU A 73 28.08 13.18 24.60
C LEU A 73 27.35 14.44 25.09
N SER A 74 28.10 15.45 25.52
CA SER A 74 27.57 16.73 26.00
C SER A 74 26.74 17.46 24.93
N PHE A 75 27.14 17.35 23.66
CA PHE A 75 26.43 17.99 22.54
C PHE A 75 25.02 17.42 22.37
N TYR A 76 24.89 16.09 22.31
CA TYR A 76 23.58 15.43 22.17
C TYR A 76 22.63 15.76 23.32
N LEU A 77 23.15 15.76 24.56
CA LEU A 77 22.35 16.06 25.74
C LEU A 77 21.96 17.54 25.81
N GLN A 78 22.86 18.45 25.44
CA GLN A 78 22.57 19.88 25.38
C GLN A 78 21.52 20.19 24.30
N TYR A 79 21.63 19.55 23.13
CA TYR A 79 20.67 19.71 22.06
C TYR A 79 19.27 19.23 22.49
N HIS A 80 19.20 18.06 23.11
CA HIS A 80 17.94 17.52 23.65
C HIS A 80 17.33 18.44 24.72
N ALA A 81 18.14 18.98 25.63
CA ALA A 81 17.67 19.87 26.68
C ALA A 81 17.12 21.20 26.13
N LYS A 82 17.71 21.70 25.02
CA LYS A 82 17.35 22.99 24.44
C LYS A 82 16.21 22.92 23.43
N TRP A 83 16.20 21.88 22.59
CA TRP A 83 15.21 21.70 21.53
C TRP A 83 14.65 20.27 21.49
N PRO A 84 13.95 19.85 22.55
CA PRO A 84 13.47 18.48 22.70
C PRO A 84 12.59 18.00 21.55
N SER A 85 11.78 18.88 20.95
CA SER A 85 10.86 18.56 19.85
C SER A 85 11.54 18.37 18.49
N LEU A 86 12.74 18.93 18.31
CA LEU A 86 13.51 18.81 17.07
C LEU A 86 14.36 17.53 17.05
N PHE A 87 14.70 17.00 18.23
CA PHE A 87 15.49 15.78 18.34
C PHE A 87 14.60 14.54 18.23
N GLN A 88 14.54 13.95 17.04
CA GLN A 88 13.76 12.76 16.73
C GLN A 88 14.63 11.57 16.35
N VAL A 89 14.11 10.37 16.60
CA VAL A 89 14.69 9.11 16.16
C VAL A 89 13.67 8.32 15.35
N ALA A 90 14.16 7.59 14.36
CA ALA A 90 13.43 6.55 13.66
C ALA A 90 13.85 5.21 14.27
N GLU A 91 12.87 4.43 14.75
CA GLU A 91 13.08 3.08 15.28
C GLU A 91 12.43 2.03 14.38
N ASP A 92 13.08 0.87 14.25
CA ASP A 92 12.48 -0.30 13.62
C ASP A 92 11.53 -1.03 14.60
N GLN A 93 10.84 -2.05 14.09
CA GLN A 93 9.96 -2.93 14.87
C GLN A 93 10.66 -3.70 16.02
N HIS A 94 12.00 -3.72 16.05
CA HIS A 94 12.81 -4.36 17.09
C HIS A 94 13.39 -3.34 18.09
N GLY A 95 13.09 -2.04 17.93
CA GLY A 95 13.58 -0.96 18.78
C GLY A 95 15.06 -0.58 18.53
N ASN A 96 15.61 -0.95 17.37
CA ASN A 96 16.88 -0.44 16.90
C ASN A 96 16.68 0.97 16.33
N ILE A 97 17.61 1.88 16.63
CA ILE A 97 17.63 3.18 15.97
C ILE A 97 18.20 2.98 14.57
N ILE A 98 17.39 3.34 13.56
CA ILE A 98 17.75 3.25 12.14
C ILE A 98 18.04 4.63 11.54
N GLY A 99 17.78 5.70 12.29
CA GLY A 99 18.14 7.07 11.94
C GLY A 99 17.77 8.05 13.04
N TYR A 100 18.34 9.25 12.99
CA TYR A 100 17.99 10.34 13.90
C TYR A 100 18.11 11.71 13.20
N SER A 101 17.38 12.69 13.72
CA SER A 101 17.47 14.10 13.36
C SER A 101 17.80 14.85 14.63
N ALA A 102 19.03 15.37 14.73
CA ALA A 102 19.46 16.28 15.79
C ALA A 102 19.58 17.66 15.15
#